data_AF-A0A257RRH7-F1
#
_entry.id   AF-A0A257RRH7-F1
#
_cell.length_a   1.000
_cell.length_b   1.000
_cell.length_c   1.000
_cell.angle_alpha   90.00
_cell.angle_beta   90.00
_cell.angle_gamma   90.00
#
_symmetry.space_group_name_H-M   'P 1'
#
loop_
_entity.id
_entity.type
_entity.pdbx_description
1 polymer ?
#
loop_
_entity_poly.entity_id
_entity_poly.type
_entity_poly.pdbx_seq_one_letter_code
_entity_poly.pdbx_strand_id
1 'polypeptide(L)' 'MDDKEAQHVREFQKAYKEEFGEELTTGEASIRLHQLVEFYQLISRPLPPEPLGTTDAPKKG' A
#
# COMPACT_ATOMS: atom_id res chain seq x y z
N MET A 1 -13.40 -16.98 -5.94
CA MET A 1 -12.58 -16.43 -4.85
C MET A 1 -11.59 -17.51 -4.50
N ASP A 2 -10.28 -17.21 -4.49
CA ASP A 2 -9.26 -18.19 -4.09
C ASP A 2 -9.39 -18.45 -2.58
N ASP A 3 -9.21 -19.69 -2.14
CA ASP A 3 -9.34 -20.08 -0.72
C ASP A 3 -8.37 -19.29 0.17
N LYS A 4 -7.21 -18.92 -0.38
CA LYS A 4 -6.21 -18.06 0.28
C LYS A 4 -6.67 -16.62 0.43
N GLU A 5 -7.31 -16.08 -0.60
CA GLU A 5 -7.85 -14.71 -0.56
C GLU A 5 -8.96 -14.60 0.50
N ALA A 6 -9.85 -15.59 0.55
CA ALA A 6 -10.87 -15.66 1.58
C ALA A 6 -10.27 -15.79 3.00
N GLN A 7 -9.14 -16.49 3.15
CA GLN A 7 -8.44 -16.58 4.42
C GLN A 7 -7.85 -15.24 4.86
N HIS A 8 -7.19 -14.51 3.97
CA HIS A 8 -6.64 -13.19 4.29
C HIS A 8 -7.72 -12.18 4.67
N VAL A 9 -8.88 -12.21 4.02
CA VAL A 9 -10.01 -11.34 4.38
C VAL A 9 -10.50 -11.64 5.80
N ARG A 10 -10.61 -12.91 6.19
CA ARG A 10 -11.00 -13.30 7.57
C ARG A 10 -9.98 -12.85 8.61
N GLU A 11 -8.69 -13.01 8.32
CA GLU A 11 -7.62 -12.56 9.20
C GLU A 11 -7.64 -11.04 9.37
N PHE A 12 -7.86 -10.29 8.28
CA PHE A 12 -8.01 -8.85 8.32
C PHE A 12 -9.23 -8.42 9.14
N GLN A 13 -10.39 -9.06 8.96
CA GLN A 13 -11.60 -8.79 9.78
C GLN A 13 -11.32 -8.96 11.27
N LYS A 14 -10.63 -10.06 11.63
CA LYS A 14 -10.28 -10.34 13.02
C LYS A 14 -9.37 -9.25 13.59
N ALA A 15 -8.30 -8.90 12.87
CA ALA A 15 -7.37 -7.86 13.31
C ALA A 15 -8.04 -6.48 13.43
N TYR A 16 -8.88 -6.11 12.46
CA TYR A 16 -9.61 -4.83 12.48
C TYR A 16 -10.57 -4.74 13.67
N LYS A 17 -11.27 -5.84 13.99
CA LYS A 17 -12.15 -5.91 15.16
C LYS A 17 -11.38 -5.82 16.47
N GLU A 18 -10.22 -6.47 16.56
CA GLU A 18 -9.37 -6.42 17.76
C GLU A 18 -8.82 -4.99 18.01
N GLU A 19 -8.43 -4.28 16.95
CA GLU A 19 -7.84 -2.94 17.05
C GLU A 19 -8.89 -1.83 17.26
N PHE A 20 -9.99 -1.88 16.50
CA PHE A 20 -10.96 -0.78 16.43
C PHE A 20 -12.30 -1.08 17.11
N GLY A 21 -12.55 -2.34 17.53
CA GLY A 21 -13.82 -2.77 18.10
C GLY A 21 -14.99 -2.82 17.10
N GLU A 22 -14.71 -2.59 15.82
CA GLU A 22 -15.68 -2.55 14.73
C GLU A 22 -15.69 -3.86 13.94
N GLU A 23 -16.88 -4.36 13.60
CA GLU A 23 -17.02 -5.56 12.78
C GLU A 23 -17.30 -5.18 11.32
N LEU A 24 -16.41 -5.60 10.43
CA LEU A 24 -16.56 -5.38 8.99
C LEU A 24 -17.29 -6.55 8.35
N THR A 25 -18.14 -6.25 7.38
CA THR A 25 -18.62 -7.27 6.44
C THR A 25 -17.46 -7.79 5.58
N THR A 26 -17.61 -8.97 4.99
CA THR A 26 -16.61 -9.56 4.08
C THR A 26 -16.29 -8.63 2.91
N GLY A 27 -17.29 -7.91 2.40
CA GLY A 27 -17.13 -6.94 1.31
C GLY A 27 -16.28 -5.74 1.73
N GLU A 28 -16.60 -5.12 2.87
CA GLU A 28 -15.83 -3.98 3.39
C GLU A 28 -14.39 -4.37 3.73
N ALA A 29 -14.20 -5.53 4.33
CA ALA A 29 -12.89 -6.07 4.65
C ALA A 29 -12.05 -6.31 3.38
N SER A 30 -12.66 -6.88 2.33
CA SER A 30 -11.98 -7.07 1.05
C SER A 30 -11.53 -5.74 0.43
N ILE A 31 -12.41 -4.73 0.40
CA ILE A 31 -12.10 -3.40 -0.14
C ILE A 31 -10.96 -2.75 0.65
N ARG A 32 -11.06 -2.73 1.99
CA ARG A 32 -10.05 -2.09 2.83
C ARG A 32 -8.70 -2.82 2.79
N LEU A 33 -8.71 -4.14 2.76
CA LEU A 33 -7.50 -4.94 2.61
C LEU A 33 -6.82 -4.65 1.27
N HIS A 34 -7.60 -4.55 0.19
CA HIS A 34 -7.06 -4.18 -1.12
C HIS A 34 -6.41 -2.80 -1.11
N GLN A 35 -7.10 -1.79 -0.58
CA GLN A 35 -6.57 -0.42 -0.45
C GLN A 35 -5.28 -0.38 0.39
N LEU A 36 -5.21 -1.17 1.46
CA LEU A 36 -4.02 -1.28 2.30
C LEU A 36 -2.83 -1.84 1.51
N VAL A 37 -3.05 -2.91 0.73
CA VAL A 37 -2.02 -3.51 -0.11
C VAL A 37 -1.53 -2.52 -1.18
N GLU A 38 -2.45 -1.84 -1.87
CA GLU A 38 -2.10 -0.82 -2.87
C GLU A 38 -1.28 0.32 -2.26
N PHE A 39 -1.66 0.77 -1.06
CA PHE A 39 -0.91 1.80 -0.34
C PHE A 39 0.51 1.33 0.00
N TYR A 40 0.68 0.12 0.54
CA TYR A 40 2.01 -0.44 0.82
C TYR A 40 2.87 -0.53 -0.44
N GLN A 41 2.29 -0.99 -1.55
CA GLN A 41 2.98 -1.06 -2.84
C GLN A 41 3.38 0.30 -3.38
N LEU A 42 2.63 1.36 -3.05
CA LEU A 42 2.95 2.72 -3.44
C LEU A 42 4.12 3.28 -2.62
N ILE A 43 4.07 3.13 -1.30
CA ILE A 43 5.10 3.69 -0.40
C ILE A 43 6.39 2.87 -0.37
N SER A 44 6.33 1.59 -0.75
CA SER A 44 7.51 0.74 -0.87
C SER A 44 8.28 0.94 -2.18
N ARG A 45 7.80 1.82 -3.07
CA ARG A 45 8.50 2.10 -4.33
C ARG A 45 9.84 2.76 -4.02
N PRO A 46 10.92 2.36 -4.71
CA PRO A 46 12.17 3.10 -4.61
C PRO A 46 11.92 4.55 -5.00
N LEU A 47 12.56 5.47 -4.28
CA LEU A 47 12.54 6.87 -4.66
C LEU A 47 13.04 6.99 -6.11
N PRO A 48 12.41 7.87 -6.92
CA PRO A 48 12.93 8.13 -8.24
C PRO A 48 14.41 8.54 -8.12
N PRO A 49 15.26 8.10 -9.06
CA PRO A 49 16.66 8.51 -9.04
C PRO A 49 16.72 10.03 -8.98
N GLU A 50 17.63 10.57 -8.18
CA GLU A 50 17.85 12.02 -8.12
C GLU A 50 18.03 12.53 -9.55
N PRO A 51 17.32 13.59 -9.95
CA PRO A 51 17.58 14.19 -11.24
C PRO A 51 19.05 14.58 -11.23
N LEU A 52 19.82 14.03 -12.17
CA LEU A 52 21.18 14.46 -12.46
C LEU A 52 21.12 15.97 -12.62
N GLY A 53 21.51 16.68 -11.57
CA GLY A 53 21.58 18.13 -11.57
C GLY A 53 22.39 18.52 -12.78
N THR A 54 21.75 19.28 -13.66
CA THR A 54 22.35 20.35 -14.46
C THR A 54 23.84 20.46 -14.22
N THR A 55 24.63 19.81 -15.06
CA THR A 55 26.03 20.14 -15.24
C THR A 55 26.05 21.63 -15.51
N ASP A 56 26.56 22.40 -14.54
CA ASP A 56 26.98 23.78 -14.73
C ASP A 56 27.83 23.80 -16.01
N ALA A 57 27.24 24.33 -17.08
CA ALA A 57 27.97 24.54 -18.32
C ALA A 57 29.10 25.53 -17.99
N PRO A 58 30.36 25.25 -18.32
CA PRO A 58 31.44 26.17 -18.00
C PRO A 58 31.20 27.46 -18.79
N LYS A 59 31.05 28.56 -18.07
CA LYS A 59 31.02 29.92 -18.60
C LYS A 59 32.37 30.17 -19.30
N LYS A 60 32.41 30.02 -20.62
CA LYS A 60 33.53 30.54 -21.43
C LYS A 60 33.36 32.06 -21.52
N GLY A 61 34.36 32.76 -21.01
CA GLY A 61 34.58 34.20 -21.25
C GLY A 61 35.18 34.47 -22.62
#